data_AF-A0A258RX80-F1
#
_entry.id   AF-A0A258RX80-F1
#
_cell.length_a   1.000
_cell.length_b   1.000
_cell.length_c   1.000
_cell.angle_alpha   90.00
_cell.angle_beta   90.00
_cell.angle_gamma   90.00
#
_symmetry.space_group_name_H-M   'P 1'
#
loop_
_entity.id
_entity.type
_entity.pdbx_description
1 polymer ?
#
loop_
_entity_poly.entity_id
_entity_poly.type
_entity_poly.pdbx_seq_one_letter_code
_entity_poly.pdbx_strand_id
1 'polypeptide(L)'
;MSWLMRGLPGGSFGWLVLHELRLNLRGVRRRALSTWLGVWLLFGYLALGVSIAVGLRDVAIMPSAAIMDGMLAASLVALSLMVTQAVLASYRTLYDAGDLDLLLSSPADGRTVLGAKLIGIAGTIVLTYAVLTLPIVVPVAAIGHPQFWGVLALLAALALAAACIGLGITLLLAWIAGPRAARTVGQIVAALLGGGFFIVSQLLSHDRPGRGRIEIFERLRDSKIGESPVGSLPGRVAFGEPIAVALLLGATLLLFGVASRLFQARFLASYQAAGMRLARTKASRRGIGRHFKSGLFAAIFAKEFRLLRRDPALAFQIVLRLVYLAPLMLIGFGGRSGSGVPIGSSLAFASVLVVGQLVGSFAWLTISAEDTPDLLTVAPVDKSEANRAKLVAALAMAAPIGVVLPIAVLLQSPLGGIVTLAMTAIAGTLAGIIELSFGKPMPRKSFNRRRGGGVIAGILGVVVTIICGGIAGVSVYMLG
;
A
#
# COMPACT_ATOMS: atom_id res chain seq x y z
N MET A 1 6.38 -7.29 -28.58
CA MET A 1 4.92 -7.13 -28.29
C MET A 1 4.12 -6.56 -29.46
N SER A 2 4.53 -5.45 -30.09
CA SER A 2 3.79 -4.88 -31.24
C SER A 2 3.74 -5.78 -32.47
N TRP A 3 4.73 -6.66 -32.66
CA TRP A 3 4.74 -7.65 -33.74
C TRP A 3 3.79 -8.83 -33.44
N LEU A 4 3.85 -9.41 -32.23
CA LEU A 4 2.95 -10.48 -31.76
C LEU A 4 1.46 -10.06 -31.82
N MET A 5 1.13 -8.80 -31.51
CA MET A 5 -0.25 -8.32 -31.59
C MET A 5 -0.78 -8.16 -33.02
N ARG A 6 0.07 -8.04 -34.05
CA ARG A 6 -0.40 -7.94 -35.45
C ARG A 6 -0.89 -9.28 -36.01
N GLY A 7 -0.41 -10.39 -35.43
CA GLY A 7 -0.81 -11.74 -35.84
C GLY A 7 -2.06 -12.29 -35.14
N LEU A 8 -2.65 -11.53 -34.22
CA LEU A 8 -3.83 -11.97 -33.45
C LEU A 8 -5.05 -11.13 -33.83
N PRO A 9 -6.25 -11.75 -33.98
CA PRO A 9 -7.47 -11.01 -34.27
C PRO A 9 -7.77 -10.01 -33.15
N GLY A 10 -8.18 -8.80 -33.54
CA GLY A 10 -8.56 -7.73 -32.59
C GLY A 10 -9.72 -8.19 -31.70
N GLY A 11 -9.61 -7.96 -30.39
CA GLY A 11 -10.61 -8.41 -29.41
C GLY A 11 -10.46 -9.86 -28.94
N SER A 12 -9.52 -10.63 -29.49
CA SER A 12 -9.20 -11.98 -28.97
C SER A 12 -8.55 -11.93 -27.59
N PHE A 13 -8.66 -13.03 -26.85
CA PHE A 13 -8.04 -13.18 -25.53
C PHE A 13 -6.55 -12.84 -25.53
N GLY A 14 -5.79 -13.45 -26.45
CA GLY A 14 -4.34 -13.23 -26.55
C GLY A 14 -3.98 -11.78 -26.89
N TRP A 15 -4.78 -11.13 -27.74
CA TRP A 15 -4.57 -9.72 -28.09
C TRP A 15 -4.80 -8.81 -26.88
N LEU A 16 -5.90 -9.01 -26.15
CA LEU A 16 -6.24 -8.23 -24.94
C LEU A 16 -5.19 -8.44 -23.83
N VAL A 17 -4.74 -9.67 -23.63
CA VAL A 17 -3.66 -9.98 -22.67
C VAL A 17 -2.37 -9.23 -23.02
N LEU A 18 -1.94 -9.29 -24.28
CA LEU A 18 -0.74 -8.57 -24.72
C LEU A 18 -0.89 -7.05 -24.61
N HIS A 19 -2.10 -6.54 -24.83
CA HIS A 19 -2.42 -5.13 -24.67
C HIS A 19 -2.27 -4.68 -23.21
N GLU A 20 -2.89 -5.40 -22.26
CA GLU A 20 -2.79 -5.14 -20.82
C GLU A 20 -1.33 -5.20 -20.34
N LEU A 21 -0.59 -6.24 -20.71
CA LEU A 21 0.84 -6.36 -20.37
C LEU A 21 1.68 -5.19 -20.93
N ARG A 22 1.37 -4.72 -22.15
CA ARG A 22 2.08 -3.58 -22.75
C ARG A 22 1.76 -2.27 -22.03
N LEU A 23 0.52 -2.07 -21.58
CA LEU A 23 0.13 -0.91 -20.79
C LEU A 23 0.91 -0.86 -19.47
N ASN A 24 1.04 -2.00 -18.80
CA ASN A 24 1.82 -2.11 -17.56
C ASN A 24 3.29 -1.72 -17.76
N LEU A 25 3.93 -2.19 -18.84
CA LEU A 25 5.31 -1.83 -19.18
C LEU A 25 5.49 -0.35 -19.53
N ARG A 26 4.48 0.28 -20.15
CA ARG A 26 4.53 1.72 -20.47
C ARG A 26 4.46 2.60 -19.21
N GLY A 27 3.81 2.13 -18.15
CA GLY A 27 3.75 2.83 -16.86
C GLY A 27 5.13 3.07 -16.22
N VAL A 28 6.11 2.21 -16.52
CA VAL A 28 7.48 2.28 -15.96
C VAL A 28 8.32 3.39 -16.62
N ARG A 29 7.98 3.82 -17.84
CA ARG A 29 8.86 4.62 -18.70
C ARG A 29 8.55 6.12 -18.63
N ARG A 30 8.72 6.80 -17.47
CA ARG A 30 8.72 8.29 -17.42
C ARG A 30 9.57 8.90 -16.29
N ARG A 31 10.87 9.14 -16.58
CA ARG A 31 11.72 10.33 -16.27
C ARG A 31 13.20 9.93 -16.41
N ALA A 32 13.96 10.62 -17.27
CA ALA A 32 15.34 10.24 -17.62
C ALA A 32 16.26 10.07 -16.38
N LEU A 33 16.24 11.02 -15.44
CA LEU A 33 17.09 10.99 -14.24
C LEU A 33 16.75 9.86 -13.25
N SER A 34 15.47 9.57 -12.99
CA SER A 34 15.11 8.46 -12.10
C SER A 34 15.27 7.09 -12.77
N THR A 35 15.24 7.06 -14.10
CA THR A 35 15.48 5.84 -14.88
C THR A 35 16.95 5.45 -14.78
N TRP A 36 17.88 6.40 -14.91
CA TRP A 36 19.32 6.13 -14.73
C TRP A 36 19.66 5.66 -13.32
N LEU A 37 19.17 6.33 -12.27
CA LEU A 37 19.38 5.88 -10.90
C LEU A 37 18.79 4.48 -10.65
N GLY A 38 17.59 4.21 -11.18
CA GLY A 38 16.97 2.90 -11.09
C GLY A 38 17.77 1.81 -11.81
N VAL A 39 18.36 2.11 -12.97
CA VAL A 39 19.24 1.19 -13.71
C VAL A 39 20.53 0.93 -12.93
N TRP A 40 21.17 1.95 -12.35
CA TRP A 40 22.35 1.79 -11.51
C TRP A 40 22.06 0.95 -10.27
N LEU A 41 20.93 1.19 -9.59
CA LEU A 41 20.50 0.38 -8.45
C LEU A 41 20.23 -1.07 -8.86
N LEU A 42 19.57 -1.30 -10.00
CA LEU A 42 19.33 -2.63 -10.52
C LEU A 42 20.64 -3.35 -10.89
N PHE A 43 21.59 -2.64 -11.48
CA PHE A 43 22.92 -3.17 -11.79
C PHE A 43 23.67 -3.54 -10.52
N GLY A 44 23.69 -2.67 -9.51
CA GLY A 44 24.29 -2.97 -8.21
C GLY A 44 23.61 -4.16 -7.52
N TYR A 45 22.29 -4.29 -7.65
CA TYR A 45 21.53 -5.41 -7.11
C TYR A 45 21.80 -6.73 -7.84
N LEU A 46 21.97 -6.69 -9.17
CA LEU A 46 22.41 -7.84 -9.96
C LEU A 46 23.84 -8.25 -9.61
N ALA A 47 24.74 -7.28 -9.45
CA ALA A 47 26.12 -7.53 -9.03
C ALA A 47 26.16 -8.21 -7.65
N LEU A 48 25.33 -7.76 -6.70
CA LEU A 48 25.16 -8.43 -5.41
C LEU A 48 24.69 -9.88 -5.58
N GLY A 49 23.72 -10.13 -6.45
CA GLY A 49 23.24 -11.49 -6.74
C GLY A 49 24.31 -12.39 -7.35
N VAL A 50 25.13 -11.86 -8.26
CA VAL A 50 26.29 -12.57 -8.83
C VAL A 50 27.32 -12.88 -7.73
N SER A 51 27.62 -11.93 -6.84
CA SER A 51 28.52 -12.16 -5.71
C SER A 51 28.03 -13.28 -4.78
N ILE A 52 26.73 -13.30 -4.48
CA ILE A 52 26.10 -14.38 -3.70
C ILE A 52 26.22 -15.72 -4.45
N ALA A 53 25.94 -15.73 -5.74
CA ALA A 53 26.02 -16.93 -6.57
C ALA A 53 27.44 -17.52 -6.62
N VAL A 54 28.46 -16.67 -6.76
CA VAL A 54 29.87 -17.10 -6.72
C VAL A 54 30.23 -17.63 -5.32
N GLY A 55 29.77 -16.98 -4.25
CA GLY A 55 30.03 -17.45 -2.88
C GLY A 55 29.35 -18.78 -2.52
N LEU A 56 28.20 -19.07 -3.14
CA LEU A 56 27.44 -20.30 -2.91
C LEU A 56 27.72 -21.42 -3.93
N ARG A 57 28.61 -21.18 -4.90
CA ARG A 57 28.83 -22.10 -6.03
C ARG A 57 29.29 -23.50 -5.59
N ASP A 58 30.13 -23.56 -4.55
CA ASP A 58 30.75 -24.79 -4.06
C ASP A 58 29.98 -25.37 -2.86
N VAL A 59 28.92 -24.71 -2.40
CA VAL A 59 28.11 -25.12 -1.26
C VAL A 59 26.91 -25.91 -1.76
N ALA A 60 26.84 -27.21 -1.48
CA ALA A 60 25.68 -28.02 -1.83
C ALA A 60 24.45 -27.62 -0.99
N ILE A 61 23.42 -27.07 -1.64
CA ILE A 61 22.15 -26.72 -1.00
C ILE A 61 21.18 -27.88 -1.21
N MET A 62 21.08 -28.75 -0.20
CA MET A 62 20.17 -29.89 -0.24
C MET A 62 18.79 -29.51 0.34
N PRO A 63 17.69 -30.10 -0.16
CA PRO A 63 16.37 -29.92 0.41
C PRO A 63 16.34 -30.44 1.86
N SER A 64 16.38 -29.54 2.84
CA SER A 64 16.22 -29.87 4.27
C SER A 64 14.87 -29.35 4.78
N ALA A 65 14.34 -29.95 5.85
CA ALA A 65 13.08 -29.52 6.46
C ALA A 65 13.08 -28.01 6.78
N ALA A 66 14.19 -27.48 7.32
CA ALA A 66 14.34 -26.06 7.61
C ALA A 66 14.24 -25.17 6.36
N ILE A 67 14.76 -25.61 5.22
CA ILE A 67 14.65 -24.86 3.97
C ILE A 67 13.22 -24.95 3.42
N MET A 68 12.56 -26.11 3.53
CA MET A 68 11.16 -26.27 3.13
C MET A 68 10.24 -25.36 3.94
N ASP A 69 10.39 -25.34 5.27
CA ASP A 69 9.66 -24.43 6.16
C ASP A 69 9.94 -22.96 5.81
N GLY A 70 11.20 -22.64 5.48
CA GLY A 70 11.61 -21.29 5.07
C GLY A 70 10.95 -20.85 3.77
N MET A 71 10.89 -21.74 2.79
CA MET A 71 10.23 -21.48 1.52
C MET A 71 8.70 -21.40 1.67
N LEU A 72 8.09 -22.22 2.53
CA LEU A 72 6.67 -22.11 2.86
C LEU A 72 6.36 -20.75 3.50
N ALA A 73 7.11 -20.37 4.54
CA ALA A 73 6.96 -19.07 5.19
C ALA A 73 7.13 -17.92 4.20
N ALA A 74 8.22 -17.93 3.42
CA ALA A 74 8.48 -16.91 2.41
C ALA A 74 7.37 -16.84 1.36
N SER A 75 6.84 -17.98 0.92
CA SER A 75 5.75 -18.07 -0.05
C SER A 75 4.44 -17.52 0.51
N LEU A 76 4.10 -17.81 1.77
CA LEU A 76 2.91 -17.27 2.44
C LEU A 76 2.99 -15.75 2.61
N VAL A 77 4.16 -15.23 2.99
CA VAL A 77 4.41 -13.79 3.09
C VAL A 77 4.32 -13.13 1.71
N ALA A 78 4.99 -13.70 0.71
CA ALA A 78 4.92 -13.23 -0.66
C ALA A 78 3.47 -13.23 -1.15
N LEU A 79 2.72 -14.31 -0.93
CA LEU A 79 1.31 -14.43 -1.31
C LEU A 79 0.44 -13.36 -0.65
N SER A 80 0.60 -13.10 0.65
CA SER A 80 -0.15 -12.04 1.36
C SER A 80 0.10 -10.65 0.74
N LEU A 81 1.37 -10.34 0.47
CA LEU A 81 1.75 -9.08 -0.16
C LEU A 81 1.25 -9.00 -1.62
N MET A 82 1.32 -10.10 -2.37
CA MET A 82 0.80 -10.19 -3.74
C MET A 82 -0.72 -10.03 -3.77
N VAL A 83 -1.46 -10.64 -2.85
CA VAL A 83 -2.92 -10.49 -2.72
C VAL A 83 -3.27 -9.03 -2.43
N THR A 84 -2.51 -8.37 -1.55
CA THR A 84 -2.66 -6.94 -1.28
C THR A 84 -2.50 -6.10 -2.56
N GLN A 85 -1.47 -6.38 -3.36
CA GLN A 85 -1.29 -5.71 -4.65
C GLN A 85 -2.40 -6.05 -5.64
N ALA A 86 -2.86 -7.30 -5.68
CA ALA A 86 -3.92 -7.78 -6.56
C ALA A 86 -5.26 -7.09 -6.27
N VAL A 87 -5.64 -6.92 -5.00
CA VAL A 87 -6.84 -6.18 -4.60
C VAL A 87 -6.76 -4.74 -5.13
N LEU A 88 -5.65 -4.05 -4.89
CA LEU A 88 -5.46 -2.66 -5.34
C LEU A 88 -5.45 -2.53 -6.88
N ALA A 89 -4.80 -3.46 -7.57
CA ALA A 89 -4.75 -3.49 -9.04
C ALA A 89 -6.14 -3.78 -9.62
N SER A 90 -6.85 -4.75 -9.07
CA SER A 90 -8.22 -5.09 -9.44
C SER A 90 -9.14 -3.86 -9.36
N TYR A 91 -9.13 -3.12 -8.25
CA TYR A 91 -9.93 -1.88 -8.15
C TYR A 91 -9.60 -0.85 -9.23
N ARG A 92 -8.32 -0.62 -9.50
CA ARG A 92 -7.89 0.34 -10.52
C ARG A 92 -8.37 -0.08 -11.90
N THR A 93 -8.20 -1.35 -12.24
CA THR A 93 -8.56 -1.87 -13.57
C THR A 93 -10.07 -1.95 -13.79
N LEU A 94 -10.86 -2.25 -12.75
CA LEU A 94 -12.31 -2.42 -12.87
C LEU A 94 -13.09 -1.12 -12.74
N TYR A 95 -12.67 -0.21 -11.86
CA TYR A 95 -13.48 0.95 -11.48
C TYR A 95 -12.86 2.31 -11.84
N ASP A 96 -11.53 2.40 -12.00
CA ASP A 96 -10.85 3.68 -12.26
C ASP A 96 -10.38 3.85 -13.71
N ALA A 97 -10.03 2.77 -14.41
CA ALA A 97 -9.39 2.82 -15.71
C ALA A 97 -10.28 3.39 -16.83
N GLY A 98 -11.62 3.31 -16.68
CA GLY A 98 -12.60 3.85 -17.63
C GLY A 98 -12.58 3.20 -19.02
N ASP A 99 -11.70 2.24 -19.25
CA ASP A 99 -11.55 1.47 -20.49
C ASP A 99 -12.65 0.41 -20.64
N LEU A 100 -13.25 -0.01 -19.53
CA LEU A 100 -14.20 -1.09 -19.50
C LEU A 100 -15.51 -0.76 -20.22
N ASP A 101 -15.92 0.50 -20.25
CA ASP A 101 -17.11 0.95 -20.99
C ASP A 101 -16.93 0.79 -22.50
N LEU A 102 -15.71 1.05 -22.97
CA LEU A 102 -15.33 0.87 -24.37
C LEU A 102 -15.16 -0.62 -24.73
N LEU A 103 -14.65 -1.44 -23.81
CA LEU A 103 -14.49 -2.88 -24.02
C LEU A 103 -15.83 -3.64 -24.00
N LEU A 104 -16.76 -3.24 -23.12
CA LEU A 104 -18.08 -3.89 -23.02
C LEU A 104 -19.08 -3.40 -24.09
N SER A 105 -18.83 -2.25 -24.73
CA SER A 105 -19.56 -1.82 -25.93
C SER A 105 -19.02 -2.44 -27.22
N SER A 106 -17.83 -3.04 -27.18
CA SER A 106 -17.27 -3.84 -28.27
C SER A 106 -17.85 -5.26 -28.28
N PRO A 107 -17.82 -6.01 -29.41
CA PRO A 107 -18.35 -7.37 -29.50
C PRO A 107 -17.50 -8.43 -28.76
N ALA A 108 -16.71 -8.02 -27.76
CA ALA A 108 -15.88 -8.92 -26.96
C ALA A 108 -16.70 -9.55 -25.81
N ASP A 109 -16.61 -10.88 -25.66
CA ASP A 109 -17.25 -11.56 -24.53
C ASP A 109 -16.64 -11.09 -23.20
N GLY A 110 -17.49 -10.83 -22.20
CA GLY A 110 -17.07 -10.38 -20.88
C GLY A 110 -16.12 -11.35 -20.18
N ARG A 111 -16.17 -12.65 -20.50
CA ARG A 111 -15.20 -13.66 -20.00
C ARG A 111 -13.78 -13.34 -20.46
N THR A 112 -13.64 -13.07 -21.75
CA THR A 112 -12.37 -12.72 -22.40
C THR A 112 -11.77 -11.46 -21.80
N VAL A 113 -12.60 -10.45 -21.55
CA VAL A 113 -12.18 -9.19 -20.93
C VAL A 113 -11.74 -9.42 -19.48
N LEU A 114 -12.53 -10.15 -18.68
CA LEU A 114 -12.19 -10.44 -17.29
C LEU A 114 -10.91 -11.27 -17.16
N GLY A 115 -10.77 -12.30 -17.98
CA GLY A 115 -9.57 -13.14 -18.02
C GLY A 115 -8.33 -12.36 -18.44
N ALA A 116 -8.45 -11.46 -19.43
CA ALA A 116 -7.34 -10.59 -19.85
C ALA A 116 -6.91 -9.63 -18.72
N LYS A 117 -7.88 -9.05 -17.99
CA LYS A 117 -7.59 -8.19 -16.83
C LYS A 117 -6.92 -8.96 -15.70
N LEU A 118 -7.37 -10.18 -15.40
CA LEU A 118 -6.72 -11.06 -14.42
C LEU A 118 -5.26 -11.35 -14.78
N ILE A 119 -4.97 -11.66 -16.05
CA ILE A 119 -3.58 -11.86 -16.50
C ILE A 119 -2.79 -10.55 -16.46
N GLY A 120 -3.40 -9.41 -16.79
CA GLY A 120 -2.78 -8.09 -16.64
C GLY A 120 -2.36 -7.80 -15.20
N ILE A 121 -3.24 -8.10 -14.23
CA ILE A 121 -2.96 -7.98 -12.79
C ILE A 121 -1.82 -8.94 -12.39
N ALA A 122 -1.94 -10.22 -12.72
CA ALA A 122 -0.92 -11.22 -12.41
C ALA A 122 0.44 -10.84 -13.02
N GLY A 123 0.48 -10.40 -14.27
CA GLY A 123 1.69 -9.96 -14.96
C GLY A 123 2.35 -8.74 -14.32
N THR A 124 1.54 -7.80 -13.79
CA THR A 124 2.07 -6.65 -13.04
C THR A 124 2.72 -7.09 -11.73
N ILE A 125 2.09 -8.03 -11.03
CA ILE A 125 2.61 -8.61 -9.78
C ILE A 125 3.90 -9.38 -10.07
N VAL A 126 3.89 -10.28 -11.06
CA VAL A 126 5.09 -11.01 -11.49
C VAL A 126 6.21 -10.04 -11.82
N LEU A 127 5.95 -8.98 -12.60
CA LEU A 127 6.99 -8.00 -12.95
C LEU A 127 7.56 -7.30 -11.71
N THR A 128 6.71 -6.91 -10.77
CA THR A 128 7.12 -6.23 -9.54
C THR A 128 8.02 -7.12 -8.69
N TYR A 129 7.64 -8.39 -8.51
CA TYR A 129 8.41 -9.33 -7.70
C TYR A 129 9.62 -9.90 -8.44
N ALA A 130 9.55 -10.00 -9.77
CA ALA A 130 10.67 -10.41 -10.61
C ALA A 130 11.83 -9.42 -10.51
N VAL A 131 11.57 -8.11 -10.52
CA VAL A 131 12.61 -7.08 -10.30
C VAL A 131 13.29 -7.25 -8.94
N LEU A 132 12.56 -7.73 -7.94
CA LEU A 132 13.09 -7.97 -6.59
C LEU A 132 13.74 -9.35 -6.40
N THR A 133 13.48 -10.33 -7.25
CA THR A 133 13.91 -11.72 -7.00
C THR A 133 14.89 -12.22 -8.06
N LEU A 134 14.65 -11.93 -9.34
CA LEU A 134 15.48 -12.41 -10.44
C LEU A 134 16.95 -11.99 -10.33
N PRO A 135 17.30 -10.75 -9.91
CA PRO A 135 18.70 -10.36 -9.86
C PRO A 135 19.53 -11.19 -8.87
N ILE A 136 18.90 -11.87 -7.91
CA ILE A 136 19.55 -12.82 -7.00
C ILE A 136 19.40 -14.26 -7.53
N VAL A 137 18.18 -14.67 -7.85
CA VAL A 137 17.85 -16.07 -8.17
C VAL A 137 18.48 -16.51 -9.49
N VAL A 138 18.48 -15.67 -10.52
CA VAL A 138 18.98 -16.04 -11.85
C VAL A 138 20.48 -16.32 -11.83
N PRO A 139 21.35 -15.46 -11.25
CA PRO A 139 22.77 -15.79 -11.10
C PRO A 139 23.01 -17.07 -10.29
N VAL A 140 22.29 -17.27 -9.18
CA VAL A 140 22.43 -18.47 -8.34
C VAL A 140 22.05 -19.74 -9.13
N ALA A 141 20.96 -19.68 -9.90
CA ALA A 141 20.52 -20.78 -10.73
C ALA A 141 21.44 -21.05 -11.92
N ALA A 142 22.08 -20.02 -12.47
CA ALA A 142 22.97 -20.14 -13.62
C ALA A 142 24.37 -20.67 -13.27
N ILE A 143 24.90 -20.34 -12.09
CA ILE A 143 26.31 -20.60 -11.74
C ILE A 143 26.51 -21.91 -10.96
N GLY A 144 25.56 -22.30 -10.09
CA GLY A 144 25.77 -23.47 -9.22
C GLY A 144 24.53 -24.31 -8.93
N HIS A 145 23.33 -23.71 -8.95
CA HIS A 145 22.13 -24.37 -8.42
C HIS A 145 20.94 -24.34 -9.39
N PRO A 146 20.97 -25.12 -10.50
CA PRO A 146 19.95 -25.07 -11.55
C PRO A 146 18.52 -25.38 -11.05
N GLN A 147 18.40 -26.12 -9.94
CA GLN A 147 17.15 -26.36 -9.24
C GLN A 147 16.34 -25.07 -8.95
N PHE A 148 16.99 -23.92 -8.72
CA PHE A 148 16.29 -22.67 -8.39
C PHE A 148 15.58 -21.99 -9.58
N TRP A 149 15.69 -22.52 -10.80
CA TRP A 149 14.80 -22.09 -11.90
C TRP A 149 13.32 -22.32 -11.57
N GLY A 150 13.03 -23.27 -10.67
CA GLY A 150 11.68 -23.51 -10.13
C GLY A 150 11.06 -22.32 -9.40
N VAL A 151 11.88 -21.39 -8.86
CA VAL A 151 11.39 -20.15 -8.23
C VAL A 151 10.61 -19.28 -9.22
N LEU A 152 10.92 -19.33 -10.53
CA LEU A 152 10.16 -18.61 -11.55
C LEU A 152 8.74 -19.16 -11.67
N ALA A 153 8.60 -20.48 -11.69
CA ALA A 153 7.31 -21.16 -11.72
C ALA A 153 6.52 -20.88 -10.44
N LEU A 154 7.19 -20.89 -9.28
CA LEU A 154 6.58 -20.54 -8.00
C LEU A 154 6.05 -19.10 -8.01
N LEU A 155 6.84 -18.13 -8.47
CA LEU A 155 6.42 -16.73 -8.56
C LEU A 155 5.20 -16.56 -9.48
N ALA A 156 5.19 -17.23 -10.63
CA ALA A 156 4.06 -17.20 -11.55
C ALA A 156 2.80 -17.81 -10.92
N ALA A 157 2.91 -18.95 -10.26
CA ALA A 157 1.82 -19.62 -9.56
C ALA A 157 1.23 -18.74 -8.45
N LEU A 158 2.09 -18.18 -7.58
CA LEU A 158 1.68 -17.31 -6.49
C LEU A 158 1.01 -16.03 -7.01
N ALA A 159 1.54 -15.41 -8.06
CA ALA A 159 0.96 -14.21 -8.63
C ALA A 159 -0.41 -14.47 -9.28
N LEU A 160 -0.58 -15.61 -9.95
CA LEU A 160 -1.86 -16.01 -10.54
C LEU A 160 -2.90 -16.32 -9.46
N ALA A 161 -2.51 -17.06 -8.41
CA ALA A 161 -3.36 -17.31 -7.25
C ALA A 161 -3.77 -16.00 -6.57
N ALA A 162 -2.81 -15.10 -6.33
CA ALA A 162 -3.05 -13.80 -5.74
C ALA A 162 -4.00 -12.93 -6.57
N ALA A 163 -3.87 -12.95 -7.90
CA ALA A 163 -4.78 -12.24 -8.81
C ALA A 163 -6.23 -12.75 -8.68
N CYS A 164 -6.41 -14.07 -8.61
CA CYS A 164 -7.73 -14.69 -8.43
C CYS A 164 -8.35 -14.34 -7.07
N ILE A 165 -7.57 -14.46 -5.99
CA ILE A 165 -8.00 -14.12 -4.63
C ILE A 165 -8.33 -12.62 -4.53
N GLY A 166 -7.44 -11.77 -5.03
CA GLY A 166 -7.61 -10.32 -4.97
C GLY A 166 -8.82 -9.83 -5.76
N LEU A 167 -9.07 -10.37 -6.95
CA LEU A 167 -10.30 -10.10 -7.70
C LEU A 167 -11.54 -10.60 -6.93
N GLY A 168 -11.48 -11.82 -6.38
CA GLY A 168 -12.58 -12.37 -5.57
C GLY A 168 -12.95 -11.48 -4.39
N ILE A 169 -11.94 -11.02 -3.62
CA ILE A 169 -12.12 -10.06 -2.53
C ILE A 169 -12.72 -8.74 -3.06
N THR A 170 -12.23 -8.24 -4.20
CA THR A 170 -12.75 -7.01 -4.81
C THR A 170 -14.24 -7.12 -5.14
N LEU A 171 -14.65 -8.22 -5.77
CA LEU A 171 -16.04 -8.45 -6.16
C LEU A 171 -16.93 -8.73 -4.94
N LEU A 172 -16.42 -9.44 -3.93
CA LEU A 172 -17.13 -9.68 -2.67
C LEU A 172 -17.41 -8.34 -1.96
N LEU A 173 -16.41 -7.47 -1.86
CA LEU A 173 -16.55 -6.14 -1.28
C LEU A 173 -17.50 -5.25 -2.10
N ALA A 174 -17.44 -5.34 -3.43
CA ALA A 174 -18.39 -4.66 -4.32
C ALA A 174 -19.82 -5.13 -4.12
N TRP A 175 -20.01 -6.41 -3.80
CA TRP A 175 -21.33 -6.97 -3.51
C TRP A 175 -21.85 -6.53 -2.14
N ILE A 176 -21.02 -6.57 -1.09
CA ILE A 176 -21.43 -6.24 0.28
C ILE A 176 -21.58 -4.73 0.49
N ALA A 177 -20.57 -3.95 0.12
CA ALA A 177 -20.52 -2.51 0.39
C ALA A 177 -21.09 -1.65 -0.76
N GLY A 178 -21.28 -2.24 -1.94
CA GLY A 178 -21.63 -1.54 -3.17
C GLY A 178 -20.40 -0.96 -3.89
N PRO A 179 -20.45 -0.72 -5.22
CA PRO A 179 -19.28 -0.37 -6.03
C PRO A 179 -18.52 0.88 -5.58
N ARG A 180 -19.23 1.89 -5.04
CA ARG A 180 -18.62 3.14 -4.58
C ARG A 180 -17.84 2.99 -3.27
N ALA A 181 -18.36 2.22 -2.33
CA ALA A 181 -17.70 1.99 -1.03
C ALA A 181 -16.66 0.88 -1.12
N ALA A 182 -16.79 -0.05 -2.07
CA ALA A 182 -15.85 -1.13 -2.29
C ALA A 182 -14.42 -0.64 -2.53
N ARG A 183 -14.24 0.46 -3.28
CA ARG A 183 -12.91 1.06 -3.44
C ARG A 183 -12.27 1.42 -2.09
N THR A 184 -13.03 2.07 -1.21
CA THR A 184 -12.55 2.49 0.11
C THR A 184 -12.29 1.29 1.00
N VAL A 185 -13.28 0.41 1.17
CA VAL A 185 -13.16 -0.78 2.01
C VAL A 185 -12.06 -1.70 1.47
N GLY A 186 -11.92 -1.79 0.16
CA GLY A 186 -10.87 -2.53 -0.51
C GLY A 186 -9.46 -2.01 -0.25
N GLN A 187 -9.28 -0.68 -0.22
CA GLN A 187 -8.00 -0.09 0.17
C GLN A 187 -7.70 -0.34 1.65
N ILE A 188 -8.71 -0.28 2.53
CA ILE A 188 -8.58 -0.64 3.94
C ILE A 188 -8.20 -2.11 4.11
N VAL A 189 -8.89 -3.01 3.42
CA VAL A 189 -8.61 -4.45 3.46
C VAL A 189 -7.21 -4.74 2.90
N ALA A 190 -6.83 -4.16 1.77
CA ALA A 190 -5.49 -4.30 1.21
C ALA A 190 -4.42 -3.79 2.20
N ALA A 191 -4.67 -2.63 2.81
CA ALA A 191 -3.81 -2.06 3.84
C ALA A 191 -3.64 -2.99 5.06
N LEU A 192 -4.74 -3.57 5.55
CA LEU A 192 -4.74 -4.51 6.66
C LEU A 192 -4.11 -5.85 6.30
N LEU A 193 -4.30 -6.36 5.07
CA LEU A 193 -3.66 -7.60 4.61
C LEU A 193 -2.15 -7.43 4.48
N GLY A 194 -1.70 -6.33 3.87
CA GLY A 194 -0.28 -6.02 3.75
C GLY A 194 0.38 -5.73 5.10
N GLY A 195 -0.36 -5.09 6.02
CA GLY A 195 0.12 -4.73 7.35
C GLY A 195 -0.01 -5.81 8.39
N GLY A 196 -0.92 -6.74 8.17
CA GLY A 196 -1.23 -7.83 9.09
C GLY A 196 -0.01 -8.68 9.36
N PHE A 197 0.79 -9.03 8.33
CA PHE A 197 2.02 -9.79 8.55
C PHE A 197 3.00 -9.06 9.48
N PHE A 198 3.16 -7.75 9.28
CA PHE A 198 4.02 -6.94 10.13
C PHE A 198 3.47 -6.85 11.54
N ILE A 199 2.18 -6.54 11.71
CA ILE A 199 1.51 -6.46 13.02
C ILE A 199 1.61 -7.80 13.77
N VAL A 200 1.35 -8.92 13.09
CA VAL A 200 1.47 -10.27 13.65
C VAL A 200 2.92 -10.55 14.05
N SER A 201 3.89 -10.26 13.18
CA SER A 201 5.31 -10.40 13.52
C SER A 201 5.73 -9.56 14.73
N GLN A 202 5.12 -8.39 14.94
CA GLN A 202 5.39 -7.58 16.13
C GLN A 202 4.70 -8.14 17.37
N LEU A 203 3.44 -8.58 17.26
CA LEU A 203 2.66 -9.13 18.37
C LEU A 203 3.29 -10.41 18.94
N LEU A 204 3.87 -11.25 18.07
CA LEU A 204 4.61 -12.42 18.51
C LEU A 204 5.94 -12.06 19.20
N SER A 205 6.55 -10.90 18.91
CA SER A 205 7.84 -10.49 19.50
C SER A 205 7.76 -10.05 20.98
N HIS A 206 6.79 -10.55 21.75
CA HIS A 206 6.42 -10.03 23.07
C HIS A 206 7.62 -9.91 24.03
N ASP A 207 8.52 -10.89 24.01
CA ASP A 207 9.66 -10.95 24.94
C ASP A 207 10.91 -10.20 24.45
N ARG A 208 11.10 -10.06 23.13
CA ARG A 208 12.28 -9.42 22.54
C ARG A 208 11.94 -8.69 21.23
N PRO A 209 11.86 -7.34 21.22
CA PRO A 209 11.56 -6.58 20.01
C PRO A 209 12.60 -6.85 18.92
N GLY A 210 12.12 -7.22 17.73
CA GLY A 210 12.96 -7.53 16.55
C GLY A 210 13.15 -9.03 16.25
N ARG A 211 12.76 -9.93 17.16
CA ARG A 211 12.86 -11.40 16.95
C ARG A 211 11.61 -12.08 16.43
N GLY A 212 10.44 -11.45 16.34
CA GLY A 212 9.21 -12.17 15.98
C GLY A 212 9.20 -12.76 14.57
N ARG A 213 10.06 -12.30 13.65
CA ARG A 213 10.29 -12.99 12.37
C ARG A 213 10.96 -14.35 12.56
N ILE A 214 11.90 -14.43 13.49
CA ILE A 214 12.59 -15.64 13.89
C ILE A 214 11.63 -16.54 14.67
N GLU A 215 10.81 -15.97 15.54
CA GLU A 215 9.84 -16.74 16.33
C GLU A 215 8.69 -17.31 15.49
N ILE A 216 8.19 -16.58 14.49
CA ILE A 216 7.25 -17.14 13.49
C ILE A 216 7.91 -18.33 12.78
N PHE A 217 9.18 -18.19 12.42
CA PHE A 217 9.92 -19.24 11.74
C PHE A 217 10.17 -20.45 12.64
N GLU A 218 10.51 -20.24 13.92
CA GLU A 218 10.67 -21.29 14.94
C GLU A 218 9.33 -22.00 15.20
N ARG A 219 8.23 -21.26 15.39
CA ARG A 219 6.90 -21.86 15.56
C ARG A 219 6.45 -22.65 14.33
N LEU A 220 6.77 -22.18 13.12
CA LEU A 220 6.46 -22.90 11.89
C LEU A 220 7.31 -24.18 11.78
N ARG A 221 8.60 -24.10 12.12
CA ARG A 221 9.49 -25.26 12.20
C ARG A 221 9.00 -26.30 13.21
N ASP A 222 8.58 -25.85 14.39
CA ASP A 222 8.05 -26.72 15.45
C ASP A 222 6.71 -27.37 15.05
N SER A 223 5.91 -26.68 14.24
CA SER A 223 4.63 -27.22 13.74
C SER A 223 4.78 -28.35 12.72
N LYS A 224 5.99 -28.55 12.15
CA LYS A 224 6.30 -29.52 11.08
C LYS A 224 5.38 -29.42 9.85
N ILE A 225 4.68 -28.30 9.66
CA ILE A 225 3.75 -28.12 8.55
C ILE A 225 4.49 -28.15 7.21
N GLY A 226 5.71 -27.62 7.11
CA GLY A 226 6.49 -27.67 5.88
C GLY A 226 7.07 -29.06 5.56
N GLU A 227 6.96 -30.03 6.47
CA GLU A 227 7.26 -31.45 6.20
C GLU A 227 6.05 -32.20 5.61
N SER A 228 4.84 -31.63 5.70
CA SER A 228 3.64 -32.21 5.10
C SER A 228 3.73 -32.28 3.57
N PRO A 229 3.09 -33.28 2.93
CA PRO A 229 3.01 -33.35 1.46
C PRO A 229 2.47 -32.09 0.80
N VAL A 230 1.60 -31.33 1.49
CA VAL A 230 1.03 -30.07 0.99
C VAL A 230 1.88 -28.87 1.39
N GLY A 231 2.39 -28.83 2.63
CA GLY A 231 3.18 -27.70 3.13
C GLY A 231 4.58 -27.60 2.50
N SER A 232 5.15 -28.74 2.08
CA SER A 232 6.42 -28.79 1.35
C SER A 232 6.31 -28.36 -0.12
N LEU A 233 5.10 -28.27 -0.69
CA LEU A 233 4.90 -27.98 -2.12
C LEU A 233 5.62 -26.71 -2.59
N PRO A 234 5.53 -25.55 -1.89
CA PRO A 234 6.23 -24.34 -2.34
C PRO A 234 7.76 -24.52 -2.37
N GLY A 235 8.31 -25.24 -1.39
CA GLY A 235 9.73 -25.59 -1.36
C GLY A 235 10.12 -26.51 -2.53
N ARG A 236 9.38 -27.60 -2.74
CA ARG A 236 9.62 -28.54 -3.85
C ARG A 236 9.54 -27.85 -5.23
N VAL A 237 8.60 -26.93 -5.41
CA VAL A 237 8.51 -26.09 -6.61
C VAL A 237 9.71 -25.16 -6.73
N ALA A 238 10.14 -24.50 -5.65
CA ALA A 238 11.30 -23.62 -5.66
C ALA A 238 12.60 -24.37 -6.06
N PHE A 239 12.72 -25.63 -5.66
CA PHE A 239 13.80 -26.55 -6.07
C PHE A 239 13.59 -27.19 -7.46
N GLY A 240 12.55 -26.79 -8.19
CA GLY A 240 12.38 -27.20 -9.58
C GLY A 240 11.91 -28.64 -9.77
N GLU A 241 11.31 -29.26 -8.75
CA GLU A 241 10.77 -30.61 -8.90
C GLU A 241 9.59 -30.60 -9.89
N PRO A 242 9.66 -31.35 -11.02
CA PRO A 242 8.74 -31.17 -12.14
C PRO A 242 7.29 -31.53 -11.79
N ILE A 243 7.08 -32.54 -10.95
CA ILE A 243 5.75 -32.96 -10.50
C ILE A 243 5.13 -31.89 -9.61
N ALA A 244 5.89 -31.36 -8.65
CA ALA A 244 5.41 -30.29 -7.78
C ALA A 244 5.07 -29.02 -8.58
N VAL A 245 5.92 -28.68 -9.55
CA VAL A 245 5.70 -27.55 -10.48
C VAL A 245 4.40 -27.75 -11.27
N ALA A 246 4.21 -28.93 -11.85
CA ALA A 246 3.00 -29.26 -12.62
C ALA A 246 1.73 -29.23 -11.75
N LEU A 247 1.80 -29.75 -10.52
CA LEU A 247 0.68 -29.74 -9.57
C LEU A 247 0.29 -28.31 -9.16
N LEU A 248 1.27 -27.49 -8.75
CA LEU A 248 0.99 -26.13 -8.29
C LEU A 248 0.53 -25.22 -9.45
N LEU A 249 1.20 -25.27 -10.60
CA LEU A 249 0.77 -24.53 -11.78
C LEU A 249 -0.58 -25.02 -12.29
N GLY A 250 -0.80 -26.34 -12.35
CA GLY A 250 -2.07 -26.93 -12.72
C GLY A 250 -3.21 -26.47 -11.80
N ALA A 251 -3.02 -26.54 -10.48
CA ALA A 251 -3.99 -26.07 -9.50
C ALA A 251 -4.30 -24.58 -9.63
N THR A 252 -3.29 -23.74 -9.87
CA THR A 252 -3.49 -22.29 -10.05
C THR A 252 -4.13 -21.92 -11.39
N LEU A 253 -3.84 -22.66 -12.46
CA LEU A 253 -4.53 -22.54 -13.75
C LEU A 253 -5.99 -22.98 -13.65
N LEU A 254 -6.27 -24.07 -12.93
CA LEU A 254 -7.64 -24.50 -12.62
C LEU A 254 -8.38 -23.43 -11.80
N LEU A 255 -7.74 -22.89 -10.77
CA LEU A 255 -8.29 -21.79 -9.98
C LEU A 255 -8.61 -20.57 -10.86
N PHE A 256 -7.72 -20.21 -11.79
CA PHE A 256 -7.96 -19.14 -12.75
C PHE A 256 -9.16 -19.43 -13.66
N GLY A 257 -9.26 -20.64 -14.20
CA GLY A 257 -10.39 -21.05 -15.04
C GLY A 257 -11.73 -21.01 -14.29
N VAL A 258 -11.74 -21.50 -13.05
CA VAL A 258 -12.92 -21.46 -12.17
C VAL A 258 -13.28 -20.02 -11.80
N ALA A 259 -12.30 -19.22 -11.39
CA ALA A 259 -12.51 -17.81 -11.03
C ALA A 259 -13.06 -17.00 -12.21
N SER A 260 -12.50 -17.17 -13.41
CA SER A 260 -12.96 -16.48 -14.62
C SER A 260 -14.41 -16.83 -14.96
N ARG A 261 -14.82 -18.10 -14.78
CA ARG A 261 -16.20 -18.54 -15.00
C ARG A 261 -17.17 -18.04 -13.92
N LEU A 262 -16.82 -18.23 -12.65
CA LEU A 262 -17.69 -17.92 -11.52
C LEU A 262 -17.89 -16.41 -11.36
N PHE A 263 -16.85 -15.62 -11.60
CA PHE A 263 -16.88 -14.18 -11.35
C PHE A 263 -17.46 -13.37 -12.51
N GLN A 264 -17.67 -13.95 -13.70
CA GLN A 264 -18.22 -13.21 -14.85
C GLN A 264 -19.58 -12.55 -14.55
N ALA A 265 -20.55 -13.32 -14.04
CA ALA A 265 -21.89 -12.81 -13.79
C ALA A 265 -21.87 -11.71 -12.71
N ARG A 266 -21.08 -11.93 -11.65
CA ARG A 266 -20.88 -10.96 -10.56
C ARG A 266 -20.21 -9.69 -11.07
N PHE A 267 -19.20 -9.83 -11.92
CA PHE A 267 -18.47 -8.73 -12.53
C PHE A 267 -19.40 -7.83 -13.37
N LEU A 268 -20.20 -8.42 -14.27
CA LEU A 268 -21.15 -7.66 -15.08
C LEU A 268 -22.21 -6.96 -14.22
N ALA A 269 -22.75 -7.65 -13.21
CA ALA A 269 -23.71 -7.07 -12.28
C ALA A 269 -23.10 -5.90 -11.47
N SER A 270 -21.88 -6.05 -10.96
CA SER A 270 -21.15 -4.99 -10.24
C SER A 270 -20.84 -3.79 -11.16
N TYR A 271 -20.49 -4.04 -12.42
CA TYR A 271 -20.23 -2.98 -13.40
C TYR A 271 -21.51 -2.19 -13.73
N GLN A 272 -22.60 -2.88 -14.05
CA GLN A 272 -23.89 -2.23 -14.34
C GLN A 272 -24.39 -1.40 -13.15
N ALA A 273 -24.24 -1.93 -11.92
CA ALA A 273 -24.56 -1.20 -10.69
C ALA A 273 -23.68 0.05 -10.47
N ALA A 274 -22.45 0.04 -10.98
CA ALA A 274 -21.54 1.18 -10.91
C ALA A 274 -21.85 2.25 -11.98
N GLY A 275 -22.15 1.83 -13.22
CA GLY A 275 -22.40 2.72 -14.37
C GLY A 275 -23.79 3.38 -14.39
N MET A 276 -24.84 2.70 -13.91
CA MET A 276 -26.24 3.15 -14.07
C MET A 276 -26.73 4.18 -13.04
N ARG A 277 -25.85 4.80 -12.26
CA ARG A 277 -26.22 5.93 -11.40
C ARG A 277 -25.39 7.15 -11.76
N LEU A 278 -25.68 7.74 -12.92
CA LEU A 278 -25.72 9.20 -13.03
C LEU A 278 -26.29 9.69 -11.71
N ALA A 279 -25.49 10.44 -10.94
CA ALA A 279 -25.95 10.95 -9.67
C ALA A 279 -27.29 11.60 -9.95
N ARG A 280 -28.40 11.01 -9.47
CA ARG A 280 -29.70 11.64 -9.56
C ARG A 280 -29.50 12.88 -8.74
N THR A 281 -29.20 13.98 -9.42
CA THR A 281 -29.04 15.30 -8.82
C THR A 281 -30.42 15.53 -8.28
N LYS A 282 -30.62 15.18 -7.00
CA LYS A 282 -31.83 15.51 -6.29
C LYS A 282 -31.80 17.02 -6.33
N ALA A 283 -32.55 17.61 -7.26
CA ALA A 283 -32.65 19.05 -7.39
C ALA A 283 -32.87 19.56 -5.97
N SER A 284 -31.92 20.35 -5.47
CA SER A 284 -31.96 20.82 -4.10
C SER A 284 -33.28 21.54 -3.93
N ARG A 285 -34.25 20.93 -3.24
CA ARG A 285 -35.52 21.57 -2.87
C ARG A 285 -35.32 22.75 -1.92
N ARG A 286 -34.09 23.02 -1.48
CA ARG A 286 -33.73 24.16 -0.61
C ARG A 286 -33.10 25.26 -1.45
N GLY A 287 -33.67 26.47 -1.32
CA GLY A 287 -33.24 27.66 -2.04
C GLY A 287 -31.75 27.97 -1.84
N ILE A 288 -31.18 28.55 -2.91
CA ILE A 288 -29.78 28.96 -3.04
C ILE A 288 -29.32 29.75 -1.81
N GLY A 289 -30.15 30.67 -1.28
CA GLY A 289 -29.81 31.55 -0.15
C GLY A 289 -29.49 30.88 1.20
N ARG A 290 -29.81 29.58 1.42
CA ARG A 290 -29.34 28.86 2.64
C ARG A 290 -27.90 28.36 2.53
N HIS A 291 -27.33 28.31 1.33
CA HIS A 291 -25.97 27.82 1.08
C HIS A 291 -24.90 28.93 1.14
N PHE A 292 -25.29 30.21 1.18
CA PHE A 292 -24.38 31.37 1.18
C PHE A 292 -24.28 32.07 2.56
N LYS A 293 -24.84 31.49 3.63
CA LYS A 293 -24.81 32.10 4.98
C LYS A 293 -23.59 31.71 5.83
N SER A 294 -22.75 30.78 5.38
CA SER A 294 -21.55 30.38 6.13
C SER A 294 -20.37 31.27 5.74
N GLY A 295 -19.68 31.85 6.73
CA GLY A 295 -18.42 32.56 6.50
C GLY A 295 -17.37 31.70 5.81
N LEU A 296 -16.38 32.33 5.17
CA LEU A 296 -15.34 31.67 4.37
C LEU A 296 -14.67 30.50 5.13
N PHE A 297 -14.29 30.76 6.38
CA PHE A 297 -13.69 29.75 7.26
C PHE A 297 -14.57 28.50 7.42
N ALA A 298 -15.84 28.67 7.77
CA ALA A 298 -16.78 27.56 7.98
C ALA A 298 -17.07 26.81 6.67
N ALA A 299 -17.13 27.53 5.55
CA ALA A 299 -17.34 26.93 4.22
C ALA A 299 -16.14 26.05 3.82
N ILE A 300 -14.91 26.55 4.00
CA ILE A 300 -13.68 25.79 3.74
C ILE A 300 -13.59 24.60 4.69
N PHE A 301 -13.75 24.81 6.00
CA PHE A 301 -13.69 23.73 6.99
C PHE A 301 -14.70 22.60 6.69
N ALA A 302 -15.96 22.96 6.45
CA ALA A 302 -17.01 21.99 6.11
C ALA A 302 -16.76 21.31 4.75
N LYS A 303 -16.10 21.99 3.82
CA LYS A 303 -15.67 21.39 2.54
C LYS A 303 -14.57 20.34 2.79
N GLU A 304 -13.50 20.68 3.50
CA GLU A 304 -12.39 19.75 3.76
C GLU A 304 -12.86 18.49 4.50
N PHE A 305 -13.72 18.65 5.51
CA PHE A 305 -14.29 17.50 6.22
C PHE A 305 -15.20 16.63 5.33
N ARG A 306 -15.99 17.26 4.45
CA ARG A 306 -16.81 16.52 3.46
C ARG A 306 -15.97 15.79 2.43
N LEU A 307 -14.79 16.32 2.07
CA LEU A 307 -13.86 15.65 1.17
C LEU A 307 -13.33 14.37 1.81
N LEU A 308 -12.88 14.43 3.07
CA LEU A 308 -12.41 13.24 3.80
C LEU A 308 -13.53 12.19 3.94
N ARG A 309 -14.75 12.63 4.29
CA ARG A 309 -15.90 11.73 4.41
C ARG A 309 -16.29 11.08 3.09
N ARG A 310 -16.02 11.73 1.95
CA ARG A 310 -16.30 11.20 0.61
C ARG A 310 -15.21 10.26 0.10
N ASP A 311 -13.98 10.38 0.61
CA ASP A 311 -12.85 9.52 0.23
C ASP A 311 -12.07 9.02 1.46
N PRO A 312 -12.66 8.11 2.27
CA PRO A 312 -12.04 7.64 3.51
C PRO A 312 -10.73 6.87 3.29
N ALA A 313 -10.51 6.43 2.05
CA ALA A 313 -9.40 5.60 1.66
C ALA A 313 -8.07 6.38 1.73
N LEU A 314 -8.12 7.67 1.38
CA LEU A 314 -7.00 8.60 1.52
C LEU A 314 -6.60 8.80 2.98
N ALA A 315 -7.59 8.93 3.87
CA ALA A 315 -7.36 9.04 5.31
C ALA A 315 -6.68 7.77 5.84
N PHE A 316 -7.20 6.60 5.46
CA PHE A 316 -6.69 5.32 5.93
C PHE A 316 -5.27 5.03 5.44
N GLN A 317 -4.94 5.41 4.21
CA GLN A 317 -3.58 5.25 3.68
C GLN A 317 -2.55 6.06 4.48
N ILE A 318 -2.93 7.28 4.90
CA ILE A 318 -2.07 8.14 5.73
C ILE A 318 -1.94 7.54 7.13
N VAL A 319 -3.05 7.16 7.78
CA VAL A 319 -3.05 6.55 9.12
C VAL A 319 -2.22 5.26 9.12
N LEU A 320 -2.40 4.39 8.13
CA LEU A 320 -1.66 3.14 8.03
C LEU A 320 -0.15 3.36 7.88
N ARG A 321 0.27 4.34 7.07
CA ARG A 321 1.70 4.69 6.92
C ARG A 321 2.36 4.99 8.28
N LEU A 322 1.58 5.52 9.22
CA LEU A 322 2.04 5.89 10.55
C LEU A 322 1.97 4.74 11.54
N VAL A 323 0.99 3.83 11.39
CA VAL A 323 0.98 2.55 12.12
C VAL A 323 2.26 1.77 11.83
N TYR A 324 2.77 1.79 10.59
CA TYR A 324 4.06 1.17 10.26
C TYR A 324 5.28 1.88 10.86
N LEU A 325 5.13 3.13 11.29
CA LEU A 325 6.20 3.89 11.94
C LEU A 325 6.31 3.52 13.43
N ALA A 326 5.24 2.99 14.03
CA ALA A 326 5.21 2.64 15.45
C ALA A 326 6.31 1.64 15.86
N PRO A 327 6.65 0.59 15.05
CA PRO A 327 7.72 -0.32 15.47
C PRO A 327 9.13 0.24 15.30
N LEU A 328 9.36 1.19 14.38
CA LEU A 328 10.61 1.94 14.36
C LEU A 328 10.82 2.71 15.67
N MET A 329 9.74 3.25 16.24
CA MET A 329 9.78 3.96 17.53
C MET A 329 10.01 3.00 18.70
N LEU A 330 9.34 1.85 18.71
CA LEU A 330 9.50 0.84 19.77
C LEU A 330 10.89 0.16 19.73
N ILE A 331 11.45 -0.09 18.54
CA ILE A 331 12.79 -0.67 18.40
C ILE A 331 13.87 0.38 18.75
N GLY A 332 13.68 1.63 18.34
CA GLY A 332 14.63 2.71 18.62
C GLY A 332 14.73 3.09 20.10
N PHE A 333 13.62 3.03 20.84
CA PHE A 333 13.54 3.53 22.21
C PHE A 333 13.11 2.51 23.28
N GLY A 334 12.44 1.42 22.91
CA GLY A 334 11.89 0.42 23.84
C GLY A 334 12.65 -0.91 23.90
N GLY A 335 13.72 -1.10 23.09
CA GLY A 335 14.28 -2.42 22.83
C GLY A 335 15.69 -2.72 23.33
N ARG A 336 16.42 -1.75 23.91
CA ARG A 336 17.65 -2.10 24.64
C ARG A 336 17.23 -2.31 26.09
N SER A 337 17.07 -3.56 26.51
CA SER A 337 16.88 -4.00 27.91
C SER A 337 18.03 -3.59 28.87
N GLY A 338 18.80 -2.54 28.54
CA GLY A 338 19.82 -1.91 29.35
C GLY A 338 19.97 -0.40 29.12
N SER A 339 19.14 0.24 28.29
CA SER A 339 19.05 1.72 28.27
C SER A 339 17.89 2.13 29.17
N GLY A 340 18.17 2.77 30.30
CA GLY A 340 17.19 3.20 31.31
C GLY A 340 16.24 4.32 30.87
N VAL A 341 15.69 4.26 29.65
CA VAL A 341 14.75 5.24 29.09
C VAL A 341 13.31 4.83 29.49
N PRO A 342 12.58 5.63 30.29
CA PRO A 342 11.23 5.32 30.71
C PRO A 342 10.26 5.25 29.51
N ILE A 343 9.30 4.32 29.57
CA ILE A 343 8.28 4.10 28.52
C ILE A 343 7.52 5.40 28.20
N GLY A 344 7.23 6.23 29.20
CA GLY A 344 6.56 7.52 29.03
C GLY A 344 7.28 8.48 28.07
N SER A 345 8.62 8.54 28.13
CA SER A 345 9.43 9.40 27.25
C SER A 345 9.37 8.94 25.78
N SER A 346 9.41 7.63 25.56
CA SER A 346 9.29 7.00 24.23
C SER A 346 7.90 7.22 23.63
N LEU A 347 6.85 7.12 24.45
CA LEU A 347 5.47 7.41 24.04
C LEU A 347 5.27 8.89 23.72
N ALA A 348 5.90 9.79 24.48
CA ALA A 348 5.85 11.23 24.23
C ALA A 348 6.49 11.58 22.87
N PHE A 349 7.70 11.06 22.60
CA PHE A 349 8.37 11.22 21.31
C PHE A 349 7.51 10.68 20.16
N ALA A 350 7.00 9.46 20.30
CA ALA A 350 6.18 8.80 19.29
C ALA A 350 4.89 9.58 19.00
N SER A 351 4.24 10.13 20.03
CA SER A 351 3.04 10.97 19.88
C SER A 351 3.31 12.16 18.98
N VAL A 352 4.31 12.97 19.32
CA VAL A 352 4.63 14.19 18.59
C VAL A 352 5.00 13.88 17.14
N LEU A 353 5.77 12.81 16.94
CA LEU A 353 6.21 12.42 15.61
C LEU A 353 5.04 11.92 14.74
N VAL A 354 4.24 10.99 15.23
CA VAL A 354 3.10 10.42 14.49
C VAL A 354 2.08 11.50 14.14
N VAL A 355 1.72 12.33 15.10
CA VAL A 355 0.67 13.35 14.91
C VAL A 355 1.17 14.50 14.04
N GLY A 356 2.42 14.91 14.20
CA GLY A 356 3.00 15.92 13.31
C GLY A 356 3.00 15.46 11.85
N GLN A 357 3.34 14.19 11.61
CA GLN A 357 3.26 13.59 10.27
C GLN A 357 1.81 13.42 9.77
N LEU A 358 0.83 13.15 10.66
CA LEU A 358 -0.60 13.16 10.31
C LEU A 358 -1.04 14.54 9.82
N VAL A 359 -0.76 15.58 10.61
CA VAL A 359 -1.20 16.94 10.31
C VAL A 359 -0.55 17.43 9.02
N GLY A 360 0.75 17.17 8.81
CA GLY A 360 1.40 17.46 7.54
C GLY A 360 0.74 16.74 6.36
N SER A 361 0.44 15.45 6.49
CA SER A 361 -0.24 14.68 5.44
C SER A 361 -1.67 15.17 5.16
N PHE A 362 -2.41 15.59 6.19
CA PHE A 362 -3.73 16.19 6.05
C PHE A 362 -3.67 17.59 5.45
N ALA A 363 -2.69 18.42 5.83
CA ALA A 363 -2.45 19.71 5.23
C ALA A 363 -2.15 19.55 3.73
N TRP A 364 -1.29 18.60 3.36
CA TRP A 364 -1.02 18.26 1.96
C TRP A 364 -2.30 17.88 1.20
N LEU A 365 -3.17 17.08 1.83
CA LEU A 365 -4.48 16.72 1.28
C LEU A 365 -5.35 17.94 0.99
N THR A 366 -5.45 18.90 1.92
CA THR A 366 -6.26 20.12 1.72
C THR A 366 -5.75 21.03 0.59
N ILE A 367 -4.49 20.88 0.18
CA ILE A 367 -3.90 21.61 -0.96
C ILE A 367 -4.12 20.84 -2.27
N SER A 368 -3.94 19.52 -2.20
CA SER A 368 -3.88 18.63 -3.37
C SER A 368 -5.25 18.07 -3.78
N ALA A 369 -6.29 18.24 -2.96
CA ALA A 369 -7.65 17.82 -3.26
C ALA A 369 -8.50 18.92 -3.92
N GLU A 370 -7.87 19.99 -4.42
CA GLU A 370 -8.55 21.09 -5.09
C GLU A 370 -8.81 20.77 -6.56
N ASP A 371 -10.08 20.73 -6.97
CA ASP A 371 -10.45 20.46 -8.37
C ASP A 371 -10.10 21.65 -9.29
N THR A 372 -10.22 22.88 -8.77
CA THR A 372 -9.92 24.10 -9.54
C THR A 372 -9.15 25.10 -8.68
N PRO A 373 -7.83 24.91 -8.48
CA PRO A 373 -7.03 25.80 -7.66
C PRO A 373 -6.98 27.22 -8.22
N ASP A 374 -7.04 27.36 -9.54
CA ASP A 374 -6.99 28.67 -10.22
C ASP A 374 -8.17 29.57 -9.81
N LEU A 375 -9.36 28.99 -9.58
CA LEU A 375 -10.52 29.75 -9.11
C LEU A 375 -10.34 30.28 -7.69
N LEU A 376 -9.62 29.56 -6.82
CA LEU A 376 -9.28 30.07 -5.49
C LEU A 376 -8.23 31.17 -5.55
N THR A 377 -7.34 31.14 -6.54
CA THR A 377 -6.31 32.19 -6.71
C THR A 377 -6.87 33.51 -7.21
N VAL A 378 -7.95 33.47 -8.02
CA VAL A 378 -8.62 34.68 -8.54
C VAL A 378 -9.80 35.13 -7.68
N ALA A 379 -10.16 34.36 -6.65
CA ALA A 379 -11.25 34.73 -5.75
C ALA A 379 -10.84 35.94 -4.89
N PRO A 380 -11.78 36.87 -4.59
CA PRO A 380 -11.51 38.05 -3.78
C PRO A 380 -11.48 37.69 -2.29
N VAL A 381 -10.58 36.78 -1.91
CA VAL A 381 -10.39 36.29 -0.55
C VAL A 381 -8.91 36.27 -0.21
N ASP A 382 -8.61 36.60 1.03
CA ASP A 382 -7.23 36.61 1.49
C ASP A 382 -6.70 35.17 1.61
N LYS A 383 -5.52 34.93 1.03
CA LYS A 383 -4.87 33.61 1.03
C LYS A 383 -4.53 33.15 2.45
N SER A 384 -4.26 34.10 3.34
CA SER A 384 -3.95 33.86 4.74
C SER A 384 -5.13 33.20 5.48
N GLU A 385 -6.35 33.69 5.24
CA GLU A 385 -7.58 33.21 5.86
C GLU A 385 -7.95 31.81 5.35
N ALA A 386 -7.80 31.58 4.04
CA ALA A 386 -8.01 30.27 3.44
C ALA A 386 -7.01 29.22 3.99
N ASN A 387 -5.73 29.60 4.12
CA ASN A 387 -4.70 28.71 4.67
C ASN A 387 -4.95 28.40 6.16
N ARG A 388 -5.40 29.38 6.95
CA ARG A 388 -5.79 29.15 8.35
C ARG A 388 -6.94 28.17 8.47
N ALA A 389 -7.98 28.31 7.65
CA ALA A 389 -9.10 27.37 7.63
C ALA A 389 -8.67 25.95 7.27
N LYS A 390 -7.75 25.80 6.31
CA LYS A 390 -7.16 24.50 5.93
C LYS A 390 -6.29 23.91 7.04
N LEU A 391 -5.47 24.71 7.71
CA LEU A 391 -4.64 24.27 8.82
C LEU A 391 -5.51 23.76 9.98
N VAL A 392 -6.54 24.52 10.36
CA VAL A 392 -7.46 24.11 11.43
C VAL A 392 -8.23 22.86 11.03
N ALA A 393 -8.64 22.73 9.77
CA ALA A 393 -9.23 21.48 9.28
C ALA A 393 -8.26 20.30 9.41
N ALA A 394 -7.00 20.46 9.02
CA ALA A 394 -5.97 19.41 9.13
C ALA A 394 -5.70 19.00 10.59
N LEU A 395 -5.59 19.98 11.50
CA LEU A 395 -5.45 19.75 12.94
C LEU A 395 -6.68 19.03 13.52
N ALA A 396 -7.89 19.49 13.19
CA ALA A 396 -9.13 18.87 13.65
C ALA A 396 -9.28 17.42 13.14
N MET A 397 -8.82 17.13 11.92
CA MET A 397 -8.81 15.77 11.37
C MET A 397 -7.80 14.85 12.10
N ALA A 398 -6.66 15.38 12.57
CA ALA A 398 -5.67 14.62 13.31
C ALA A 398 -5.99 14.48 14.82
N ALA A 399 -6.74 15.42 15.39
CA ALA A 399 -6.98 15.52 16.83
C ALA A 399 -7.49 14.23 17.50
N PRO A 400 -8.46 13.46 16.93
CA PRO A 400 -8.93 12.23 17.56
C PRO A 400 -7.84 11.19 17.79
N ILE A 401 -6.84 11.13 16.91
CA ILE A 401 -5.69 10.23 17.03
C ILE A 401 -4.64 10.87 17.94
N GLY A 402 -4.43 12.18 17.79
CA GLY A 402 -3.36 12.88 18.49
C GLY A 402 -3.54 13.07 19.99
N VAL A 403 -4.74 12.80 20.52
CA VAL A 403 -5.01 12.88 21.97
C VAL A 403 -4.80 11.52 22.67
N VAL A 404 -4.81 10.39 21.93
CA VAL A 404 -4.74 9.04 22.52
C VAL A 404 -3.41 8.80 23.26
N LEU A 405 -2.28 9.09 22.60
CA LEU A 405 -0.96 8.86 23.19
C LEU A 405 -0.63 9.84 24.34
N PRO A 406 -0.95 11.15 24.26
CA PRO A 406 -0.80 12.05 25.40
C PRO A 406 -1.63 11.62 26.62
N ILE A 407 -2.84 11.08 26.45
CA ILE A 407 -3.63 10.52 27.55
C ILE A 407 -2.89 9.33 28.18
N ALA A 408 -2.31 8.43 27.38
CA ALA A 408 -1.54 7.31 27.91
C ALA A 408 -0.31 7.75 28.72
N VAL A 409 0.36 8.83 28.31
CA VAL A 409 1.46 9.45 29.08
C VAL A 409 0.93 10.14 30.34
N LEU A 410 -0.23 10.80 30.26
CA LEU A 410 -0.88 11.47 31.39
C LEU A 410 -1.19 10.50 32.54
N LEU A 411 -1.58 9.26 32.21
CA LEU A 411 -1.83 8.20 33.18
C LEU A 411 -0.57 7.75 33.93
N GLN A 412 0.63 8.01 33.39
CA GLN A 412 1.92 7.71 34.02
C GLN A 412 2.49 8.93 34.75
N SER A 413 2.43 10.10 34.12
CA SER A 413 2.88 11.38 34.67
C SER A 413 1.97 12.52 34.21
N PRO A 414 1.27 13.22 35.12
CA PRO A 414 0.36 14.31 34.73
C PRO A 414 1.08 15.45 33.98
N LEU A 415 2.26 15.85 34.45
CA LEU A 415 3.06 16.89 33.80
C LEU A 415 3.60 16.42 32.45
N GLY A 416 4.06 15.17 32.35
CA GLY A 416 4.54 14.59 31.08
C GLY A 416 3.45 14.50 30.02
N GLY A 417 2.22 14.17 30.41
CA GLY A 417 1.07 14.16 29.50
C GLY A 417 0.74 15.55 28.93
N ILE A 418 0.78 16.59 29.77
CA ILE A 418 0.54 17.98 29.34
C ILE A 418 1.64 18.45 28.38
N VAL A 419 2.91 18.20 28.71
CA VAL A 419 4.05 18.53 27.83
C VAL A 419 3.92 17.82 26.49
N THR A 420 3.56 16.54 26.51
CA THR A 420 3.36 15.75 25.29
C THR A 420 2.24 16.33 24.43
N LEU A 421 1.11 16.71 25.03
CA LEU A 421 -0.02 17.30 24.30
C LEU A 421 0.35 18.66 23.69
N ALA A 422 1.04 19.53 24.45
CA ALA A 422 1.49 20.83 23.98
C ALA A 422 2.48 20.68 22.81
N MET A 423 3.49 19.83 22.96
CA MET A 423 4.47 19.57 21.89
C MET A 423 3.86 18.92 20.67
N THR A 424 2.84 18.07 20.86
CA THR A 424 2.08 17.46 19.76
C THR A 424 1.32 18.51 18.95
N ALA A 425 0.67 19.47 19.63
CA ALA A 425 -0.03 20.57 18.97
C ALA A 425 0.95 21.52 18.24
N ILE A 426 2.09 21.85 18.85
CA ILE A 426 3.13 22.69 18.25
C ILE A 426 3.70 22.03 16.99
N ALA A 427 4.13 20.77 17.09
CA ALA A 427 4.69 20.03 15.96
C ALA A 427 3.69 19.87 14.81
N GLY A 428 2.42 19.56 15.13
CA GLY A 428 1.34 19.50 14.15
C GLY A 428 1.14 20.84 13.42
N THR A 429 1.11 21.93 14.17
CA THR A 429 0.94 23.29 13.61
C THR A 429 2.09 23.66 12.69
N LEU A 430 3.34 23.44 13.12
CA LEU A 430 4.53 23.72 12.31
C LEU A 430 4.59 22.85 11.05
N ALA A 431 4.36 21.54 11.18
CA ALA A 431 4.32 20.63 10.04
C ALA A 431 3.22 21.01 9.04
N GLY A 432 2.04 21.41 9.52
CA GLY A 432 0.95 21.89 8.69
C GLY A 432 1.28 23.20 7.96
N ILE A 433 1.91 24.16 8.65
CA ILE A 433 2.34 25.43 8.03
C ILE A 433 3.39 25.18 6.95
N ILE A 434 4.38 24.33 7.21
CA ILE A 434 5.41 23.95 6.24
C ILE A 434 4.75 23.40 4.99
N GLU A 435 3.82 22.45 5.15
CA GLU A 435 3.17 21.82 4.01
C GLU A 435 2.27 22.80 3.24
N LEU A 436 1.54 23.69 3.93
CA LEU A 436 0.75 24.76 3.31
C LEU A 436 1.60 25.80 2.57
N SER A 437 2.82 26.03 3.03
CA SER A 437 3.74 27.03 2.44
C SER A 437 4.45 26.49 1.19
N PHE A 438 4.85 25.21 1.21
CA PHE A 438 5.61 24.59 0.13
C PHE A 438 4.77 23.68 -0.79
N GLY A 439 3.52 23.41 -0.42
CA GLY A 439 2.61 22.55 -1.17
C GLY A 439 2.19 23.15 -2.50
N LYS A 440 2.19 22.33 -3.55
CA LYS A 440 1.73 22.72 -4.89
C LYS A 440 0.32 22.18 -5.13
N PRO A 441 -0.67 23.01 -5.51
CA PRO A 441 -2.01 22.54 -5.82
C PRO A 441 -2.01 21.54 -6.98
N MET A 442 -2.82 20.50 -6.88
CA MET A 442 -2.97 19.51 -7.94
C MET A 442 -4.44 19.12 -8.13
N PRO A 443 -4.90 18.86 -9.37
CA PRO A 443 -6.26 18.42 -9.61
C PRO A 443 -6.52 17.03 -9.01
N ARG A 444 -7.72 16.79 -8.48
CA ARG A 444 -8.09 15.52 -7.83
C ARG A 444 -7.94 14.28 -8.72
N LYS A 445 -8.11 14.41 -10.04
CA LYS A 445 -7.88 13.30 -11.01
C LYS A 445 -6.42 12.84 -11.03
N SER A 446 -5.49 13.68 -10.61
CA SER A 446 -4.05 13.37 -10.56
C SER A 446 -3.60 12.75 -9.23
N PHE A 447 -4.49 12.63 -8.25
CA PHE A 447 -4.20 12.13 -6.91
C PHE A 447 -3.62 10.70 -6.93
N ASN A 448 -4.14 9.84 -7.81
CA ASN A 448 -3.64 8.47 -7.99
C ASN A 448 -2.32 8.40 -8.78
N ARG A 449 -1.97 9.46 -9.54
CA ARG A 449 -0.79 9.51 -10.43
C ARG A 449 0.47 10.06 -9.74
N ARG A 450 0.38 10.59 -8.52
CA ARG A 450 1.53 11.09 -7.74
C ARG A 450 1.36 10.80 -6.25
N ARG A 451 2.25 9.96 -5.71
CA ARG A 451 2.54 9.86 -4.26
C ARG A 451 3.54 10.94 -3.77
N GLY A 452 3.96 11.86 -4.63
CA GLY A 452 5.00 12.84 -4.31
C GLY A 452 4.41 14.20 -3.96
N GLY A 453 4.19 14.44 -2.67
CA GLY A 453 4.25 15.79 -2.12
C GLY A 453 5.64 16.41 -2.35
N GLY A 454 5.78 17.70 -2.06
CA GLY A 454 7.08 18.37 -2.19
C GLY A 454 8.11 17.67 -1.29
N VAL A 455 9.17 17.08 -1.86
CA VAL A 455 10.21 16.36 -1.10
C VAL A 455 10.80 17.26 0.00
N ILE A 456 10.95 18.55 -0.29
CA ILE A 456 11.44 19.56 0.65
C ILE A 456 10.48 19.74 1.84
N ALA A 457 9.17 19.85 1.57
CA ALA A 457 8.14 20.01 2.61
C ALA A 457 8.10 18.78 3.53
N GLY A 458 8.19 17.59 2.92
CA GLY A 458 8.26 16.32 3.66
C GLY A 458 9.50 16.20 4.54
N ILE A 459 10.70 16.55 4.03
CA ILE A 459 11.93 16.52 4.83
C ILE A 459 11.85 17.51 5.99
N LEU A 460 11.45 18.77 5.71
CA LEU A 460 11.36 19.80 6.73
C LEU A 460 10.31 19.45 7.80
N GLY A 461 9.17 18.89 7.38
CA GLY A 461 8.15 18.37 8.27
C GLY A 461 8.70 17.25 9.18
N VAL A 462 9.44 16.28 8.63
CA VAL A 462 10.10 15.22 9.41
C VAL A 462 11.08 15.80 10.42
N VAL A 463 11.97 16.70 10.00
CA VAL A 463 12.97 17.33 10.88
C VAL A 463 12.30 18.05 12.04
N VAL A 464 11.29 18.88 11.77
CA VAL A 464 10.55 19.59 12.84
C VAL A 464 9.89 18.61 13.81
N THR A 465 9.25 17.55 13.30
CA THR A 465 8.61 16.56 14.17
C THR A 465 9.60 15.76 15.02
N ILE A 466 10.82 15.52 14.51
CA ILE A 466 11.90 14.87 15.27
C ILE A 466 12.41 15.80 16.37
N ILE A 467 12.63 17.08 16.06
CA ILE A 467 13.10 18.07 17.06
C ILE A 467 12.07 18.22 18.17
N CYS A 468 10.81 18.48 17.82
CA CYS A 468 9.72 18.61 18.78
C CYS A 468 9.50 17.31 19.58
N GLY A 469 9.57 16.16 18.92
CA GLY A 469 9.47 14.87 19.60
C GLY A 469 10.61 14.65 20.58
N GLY A 470 11.84 15.01 20.20
CA GLY A 470 13.03 14.93 21.06
C GLY A 470 12.87 15.78 22.32
N ILE A 471 12.40 17.02 22.17
CA ILE A 471 12.10 17.90 23.30
C ILE A 471 11.05 17.25 24.22
N ALA A 472 9.94 16.77 23.66
CA ALA A 472 8.90 16.11 24.46
C ALA A 472 9.44 14.88 25.21
N GLY A 473 10.18 14.01 24.53
CA GLY A 473 10.77 12.82 25.13
C GLY A 473 11.75 13.15 26.25
N VAL A 474 12.67 14.10 26.05
CA VAL A 474 13.62 14.53 27.07
C VAL A 474 12.92 15.21 28.25
N SER A 475 11.94 16.07 28.00
CA SER A 475 11.18 16.71 29.07
C SER A 475 10.41 15.68 29.91
N VAL A 476 9.76 14.69 29.30
CA VAL A 476 9.08 13.62 30.04
C VAL A 476 10.08 12.73 30.78
N TYR A 477 11.27 12.48 30.21
CA TYR A 477 12.34 11.75 30.89
C TYR A 477 12.81 12.47 32.16
N MET A 478 12.91 13.80 32.14
CA MET A 478 13.37 14.59 33.29
C MET A 478 12.28 14.80 34.37
N LEU A 479 11.02 14.55 34.02
CA LEU A 479 9.85 14.75 34.90
C LEU A 479 9.37 13.46 35.58
N GLY A 480 9.80 12.30 35.08
CA GLY A 480 9.54 10.98 35.67
C GLY A 480 10.76 10.47 36.40
#